data_AF-A0A7K2MUJ3-F1
#
_entry.id   AF-A0A7K2MUJ3-F1
#
_cell.length_a   1.000
_cell.length_b   1.000
_cell.length_c   1.000
_cell.angle_alpha   90.00
_cell.angle_beta   90.00
_cell.angle_gamma   90.00
#
_symmetry.space_group_name_H-M   'P 1'
#
loop_
_entity.id
_entity.type
_entity.pdbx_description
1 polymer ?
#
loop_
_entity_poly.entity_id
_entity_poly.type
_entity_poly.pdbx_seq_one_letter_code
_entity_poly.pdbx_strand_id
1 'polypeptide(L)'
;MSAEPDGPEDRLRRFATIWSRAVFPVTSTSSTRPEFEAQLLPLARRLSEVLRARSFDAAEAREVGAALVDAHCTDPDALSRTLDCVDAYLVLYCGEDGDAEDLRARSARLQHAMAAGFAGALRARTLAEQEAIAQ
;
A
#
# COMPACT_ATOMS: atom_id res chain seq x y z
N MET A 1 27.91 -7.37 -14.38
CA MET A 1 26.57 -7.97 -14.26
C MET A 1 25.57 -6.83 -14.21
N SER A 2 25.15 -6.35 -15.37
CA SER A 2 24.06 -5.38 -15.44
C SER A 2 22.78 -6.13 -15.09
N ALA A 3 22.03 -5.64 -14.10
CA ALA A 3 20.70 -6.17 -13.82
C ALA A 3 19.89 -6.11 -15.12
N GLU A 4 19.30 -7.22 -15.53
CA GLU A 4 18.35 -7.23 -16.64
C GLU A 4 17.24 -6.23 -16.28
N PRO A 5 16.88 -5.29 -17.18
CA PRO A 5 16.01 -4.14 -16.87
C PRO A 5 14.55 -4.46 -16.52
N ASP A 6 14.24 -5.69 -16.15
CA ASP A 6 12.94 -6.17 -15.70
C ASP A 6 13.10 -7.22 -14.57
N GLY A 7 14.04 -7.02 -13.64
CA GLY A 7 14.12 -7.87 -12.45
C GLY A 7 12.93 -7.68 -11.48
N PRO A 8 12.72 -8.59 -10.50
CA PRO A 8 11.65 -8.45 -9.51
C PRO A 8 11.67 -7.12 -8.74
N GLU A 9 12.86 -6.61 -8.43
CA GLU A 9 13.04 -5.32 -7.76
C GLU A 9 12.70 -4.14 -8.67
N ASP A 10 12.97 -4.23 -9.98
CA ASP A 10 12.63 -3.17 -10.94
C ASP A 10 11.11 -3.09 -11.16
N ARG A 11 10.42 -4.23 -11.26
CA ARG A 11 8.96 -4.27 -11.32
C ARG A 11 8.31 -3.72 -10.05
N LEU A 12 8.85 -4.10 -8.88
CA LEU A 12 8.40 -3.57 -7.60
C LEU A 12 8.56 -2.04 -7.54
N ARG A 13 9.70 -1.52 -8.01
CA ARG A 13 9.94 -0.08 -8.09
C ARG A 13 8.96 0.60 -9.04
N ARG A 14 8.67 0.02 -10.21
CA ARG A 14 7.66 0.56 -11.15
C ARG A 14 6.28 0.65 -10.49
N PHE A 15 5.86 -0.39 -9.77
CA PHE A 15 4.61 -0.36 -9.00
C PHE A 15 4.61 0.77 -7.96
N ALA A 16 5.66 0.91 -7.15
CA ALA A 16 5.78 1.99 -6.16
C ALA A 16 5.77 3.39 -6.79
N THR A 17 6.45 3.58 -7.94
CA THR A 17 6.43 4.84 -8.69
C THR A 17 5.03 5.19 -9.18
N ILE A 18 4.28 4.22 -9.72
CA ILE A 18 2.90 4.44 -10.18
C ILE A 18 1.99 4.78 -9.01
N TRP A 19 2.10 4.02 -7.91
CA TRP A 19 1.32 4.25 -6.69
C TRP A 19 1.58 5.64 -6.10
N SER A 20 2.85 6.03 -5.98
CA SER A 20 3.24 7.37 -5.52
C SER A 20 2.64 8.48 -6.40
N ARG A 21 2.70 8.35 -7.73
CA ARG A 21 2.11 9.33 -8.65
C ARG A 21 0.60 9.47 -8.50
N ALA A 22 -0.10 8.38 -8.25
CA ALA A 22 -1.56 8.39 -8.09
C ALA A 22 -1.99 9.08 -6.79
N VAL A 23 -1.29 8.77 -5.69
CA VAL A 23 -1.71 9.15 -4.33
C VAL A 23 -1.14 10.50 -3.89
N PHE A 24 0.12 10.81 -4.24
CA PHE A 24 0.81 12.02 -3.78
C PHE A 24 -0.01 13.33 -3.90
N PRO A 25 -0.75 13.58 -5.01
CA PRO A 25 -1.51 14.83 -5.15
C PRO A 25 -2.64 15.05 -4.13
N VAL A 26 -3.06 14.01 -3.41
CA VAL A 26 -4.14 14.07 -2.39
C VAL A 26 -3.62 13.83 -0.97
N THR A 27 -2.31 13.80 -0.78
CA THR A 27 -1.71 13.69 0.55
C THR A 27 -1.55 15.07 1.21
N SER A 28 -1.58 15.10 2.54
CA SER A 28 -1.28 16.31 3.32
C SER A 28 0.19 16.36 3.80
N THR A 29 1.07 15.56 3.19
CA THR A 29 2.49 15.48 3.56
C THR A 29 3.28 16.72 3.14
N SER A 30 4.27 17.09 3.94
CA SER A 30 5.28 18.10 3.57
C SER A 30 6.44 17.53 2.76
N SER A 31 6.52 16.20 2.63
CA SER A 31 7.55 15.51 1.85
C SER A 31 7.39 15.75 0.35
N THR A 32 8.50 15.62 -0.37
CA THR A 32 8.50 15.59 -1.83
C THR A 32 7.97 14.24 -2.34
N ARG A 33 7.51 14.19 -3.60
CA ARG A 33 7.03 12.93 -4.21
C ARG A 33 8.08 11.80 -4.19
N PRO A 34 9.37 12.04 -4.46
CA PRO A 34 10.40 10.98 -4.34
C PRO A 34 10.58 10.47 -2.90
N GLU A 35 10.49 11.33 -1.89
CA GLU A 35 10.56 10.90 -0.48
C GLU A 35 9.33 10.07 -0.09
N PHE A 36 8.14 10.49 -0.53
CA PHE A 36 6.91 9.71 -0.35
C PHE A 36 6.98 8.35 -1.09
N GLU A 37 7.52 8.32 -2.31
CA GLU A 37 7.79 7.08 -3.04
C GLU A 37 8.72 6.14 -2.26
N ALA A 38 9.75 6.69 -1.61
CA ALA A 38 10.65 5.92 -0.75
C ALA A 38 9.94 5.35 0.49
N GLN A 39 8.93 6.03 1.03
CA GLN A 39 8.06 5.51 2.10
C GLN A 39 7.12 4.40 1.60
N LEU A 40 6.61 4.50 0.37
CA LEU A 40 5.73 3.49 -0.22
C LEU A 40 6.47 2.23 -0.67
N LEU A 41 7.74 2.30 -1.05
CA LEU A 41 8.48 1.15 -1.57
C LEU A 41 8.54 -0.04 -0.58
N PRO A 42 8.84 0.13 0.73
CA PRO A 42 8.72 -0.94 1.71
C PRO A 42 7.30 -1.52 1.82
N LEU A 43 6.26 -0.68 1.72
CA LEU A 43 4.87 -1.14 1.75
C LEU A 43 4.53 -1.97 0.51
N ALA A 44 4.94 -1.52 -0.66
CA ALA A 44 4.81 -2.26 -1.91
C ALA A 44 5.47 -3.65 -1.80
N ARG A 45 6.65 -3.74 -1.18
CA ARG A 45 7.34 -5.01 -0.93
C ARG A 45 6.49 -5.94 -0.06
N ARG A 46 5.96 -5.44 1.06
CA ARG A 46 5.05 -6.21 1.92
C ARG A 46 3.83 -6.72 1.17
N LEU A 47 3.20 -5.86 0.35
CA LEU A 47 2.05 -6.27 -0.47
C LEU A 47 2.42 -7.39 -1.46
N SER A 48 3.58 -7.29 -2.12
CA SER A 48 4.11 -8.33 -3.01
C SER A 48 4.36 -9.66 -2.28
N GLU A 49 4.90 -9.59 -1.06
CA GLU A 49 5.15 -10.77 -0.22
C GLU A 49 3.84 -11.43 0.22
N VAL A 50 2.86 -10.66 0.71
CA VAL A 50 1.54 -11.18 1.11
C VAL A 50 0.79 -11.79 -0.09
N LEU A 51 0.87 -11.15 -1.26
CA LEU A 51 0.25 -11.65 -2.48
C LEU A 51 0.75 -13.07 -2.83
N ARG A 52 2.07 -13.27 -2.74
CA ARG A 52 2.75 -14.53 -3.12
C ARG A 52 2.90 -15.52 -1.96
N ALA A 53 2.58 -15.13 -0.73
CA ALA A 53 2.72 -15.99 0.44
C ALA A 53 1.87 -17.26 0.29
N ARG A 54 2.41 -18.41 0.73
CA ARG A 54 1.69 -19.69 0.68
C ARG A 54 0.35 -19.60 1.43
N SER A 55 0.37 -19.05 2.64
CA SER A 55 -0.80 -18.71 3.44
C SER A 55 -1.01 -17.20 3.45
N PHE A 56 -2.25 -16.77 3.23
CA PHE A 56 -2.61 -15.36 3.30
C PHE A 56 -2.66 -14.90 4.77
N ASP A 57 -1.92 -13.85 5.10
CA ASP A 57 -2.00 -13.15 6.38
C ASP A 57 -2.62 -11.76 6.20
N ALA A 58 -3.81 -11.56 6.76
CA ALA A 58 -4.52 -10.29 6.70
C ALA A 58 -3.90 -9.22 7.61
N ALA A 59 -3.09 -9.59 8.60
CA ALA A 59 -2.46 -8.63 9.52
C ALA A 59 -1.48 -7.74 8.78
N GLU A 60 -0.60 -8.30 7.95
CA GLU A 60 0.37 -7.56 7.15
C GLU A 60 -0.31 -6.54 6.22
N ALA A 61 -1.42 -6.91 5.60
CA ALA A 61 -2.20 -5.99 4.75
C ALA A 61 -2.88 -4.87 5.57
N ARG A 62 -3.36 -5.15 6.79
CA ARG A 62 -3.87 -4.12 7.71
C ARG A 62 -2.77 -3.13 8.10
N GLU A 63 -1.57 -3.62 8.41
CA GLU A 63 -0.42 -2.77 8.74
C GLU A 63 -0.04 -1.85 7.58
N VAL A 64 -0.13 -2.31 6.33
CA VAL A 64 0.06 -1.44 5.16
C VAL A 64 -1.01 -0.34 5.10
N GLY A 65 -2.27 -0.68 5.38
CA GLY A 65 -3.36 0.31 5.48
C GLY A 65 -3.12 1.35 6.57
N ALA A 66 -2.65 0.92 7.75
CA ALA A 66 -2.31 1.81 8.86
C ALA A 66 -1.12 2.72 8.52
N ALA A 67 -0.07 2.17 7.90
CA ALA A 67 1.13 2.93 7.52
C ALA A 67 0.85 4.05 6.50
N LEU A 68 -0.23 3.96 5.72
CA LEU A 68 -0.66 5.07 4.87
C LEU A 68 -1.11 6.28 5.69
N VAL A 69 -1.81 6.05 6.80
CA VAL A 69 -2.23 7.11 7.73
C VAL A 69 -0.99 7.78 8.35
N ASP A 70 0.00 6.98 8.74
CA ASP A 70 1.28 7.48 9.25
C ASP A 70 2.02 8.32 8.21
N ALA A 71 1.94 7.93 6.93
CA ALA A 71 2.47 8.68 5.79
C ALA A 71 1.59 9.89 5.37
N HIS A 72 0.66 10.30 6.22
CA HIS A 72 -0.22 11.47 6.03
C HIS A 72 -1.21 11.31 4.85
N CYS A 73 -1.50 10.07 4.46
CA CYS A 73 -2.68 9.75 3.65
C CYS A 73 -3.86 9.64 4.61
N THR A 74 -4.53 10.76 4.89
CA THR A 74 -5.66 10.82 5.84
C THR A 74 -7.00 11.08 5.15
N ASP A 75 -6.97 11.52 3.89
CA ASP A 75 -8.15 11.72 3.05
C ASP A 75 -8.67 10.38 2.50
N PRO A 76 -10.00 10.10 2.53
CA PRO A 76 -10.58 8.92 1.89
C PRO A 76 -10.20 8.75 0.41
N ASP A 77 -9.99 9.84 -0.33
CA ASP A 77 -9.54 9.79 -1.74
C ASP A 77 -8.15 9.17 -1.87
N ALA A 78 -7.27 9.35 -0.88
CA ALA A 78 -5.95 8.72 -0.88
C ALA A 78 -6.04 7.20 -0.75
N LEU A 79 -7.01 6.70 0.06
CA LEU A 79 -7.31 5.28 0.14
C LEU A 79 -7.90 4.77 -1.19
N SER A 80 -8.90 5.46 -1.76
CA SER A 80 -9.51 5.05 -3.04
C SER A 80 -8.46 4.88 -4.13
N ARG A 81 -7.61 5.90 -4.34
CA ARG A 81 -6.54 5.86 -5.36
C ARG A 81 -5.50 4.79 -5.09
N THR A 82 -5.23 4.50 -3.82
CA THR A 82 -4.36 3.39 -3.43
C THR A 82 -4.97 2.05 -3.85
N LEU A 83 -6.24 1.81 -3.53
CA LEU A 83 -6.92 0.56 -3.86
C LEU A 83 -7.04 0.37 -5.38
N ASP A 84 -7.35 1.43 -6.13
CA ASP A 84 -7.37 1.42 -7.61
C ASP A 84 -5.99 1.05 -8.18
N CYS A 85 -4.91 1.61 -7.61
CA CYS A 85 -3.55 1.28 -8.02
C CYS A 85 -3.17 -0.17 -7.70
N VAL A 86 -3.57 -0.67 -6.53
CA VAL A 86 -3.34 -2.07 -6.13
C VAL A 86 -4.11 -3.01 -7.06
N ASP A 87 -5.37 -2.70 -7.37
CA ASP A 87 -6.21 -3.50 -8.28
C ASP A 87 -5.59 -3.63 -9.67
N ALA A 88 -5.19 -2.48 -10.24
CA ALA A 88 -4.68 -2.43 -11.61
C ALA A 88 -3.27 -3.00 -11.75
N TYR A 89 -2.40 -2.81 -10.74
CA TYR A 89 -0.95 -2.94 -10.94
C TYR A 89 -0.25 -3.93 -10.02
N LEU A 90 -0.82 -4.30 -8.85
CA LEU A 90 -0.11 -5.20 -7.92
C LEU A 90 0.12 -6.57 -8.56
N VAL A 91 -0.94 -7.19 -9.09
CA VAL A 91 -0.83 -8.51 -9.76
C VAL A 91 0.03 -8.40 -11.03
N LEU A 92 -0.11 -7.32 -11.80
CA LEU A 92 0.66 -7.11 -13.03
C LEU A 92 2.18 -7.08 -12.79
N TYR A 93 2.64 -6.42 -11.73
CA TYR A 93 4.07 -6.26 -11.45
C TYR A 93 4.64 -7.27 -10.46
N CYS A 94 3.81 -7.84 -9.58
CA CYS A 94 4.25 -8.68 -8.47
C CYS A 94 3.67 -10.11 -8.47
N GLY A 95 2.78 -10.44 -9.39
CA GLY A 95 2.06 -11.72 -9.46
C GLY A 95 2.71 -12.77 -10.36
N GLU A 96 4.03 -12.74 -10.56
CA GLU A 96 4.69 -13.76 -11.40
C GLU A 96 4.52 -15.18 -10.85
N ASP A 97 4.47 -16.15 -11.76
CA ASP A 97 4.43 -17.60 -11.49
C ASP A 97 3.15 -18.15 -10.81
N GLY A 98 2.16 -17.30 -10.53
CA GLY A 98 0.88 -17.71 -9.93
C GLY A 98 -0.28 -17.79 -10.93
N ASP A 99 -1.33 -18.51 -10.56
CA ASP A 99 -2.60 -18.46 -11.30
C ASP A 99 -3.22 -17.05 -11.19
N ALA A 100 -3.59 -16.49 -12.34
CA ALA A 100 -4.02 -15.09 -12.43
C ALA A 100 -5.38 -14.84 -11.74
N GLU A 101 -6.26 -15.84 -11.67
CA GLU A 101 -7.54 -15.69 -10.97
C GLU A 101 -7.34 -15.76 -9.45
N ASP A 102 -6.53 -16.72 -8.99
CA ASP A 102 -6.15 -16.83 -7.59
C ASP A 102 -5.45 -15.57 -7.07
N LEU A 103 -4.52 -15.02 -7.85
CA LEU A 103 -3.81 -13.79 -7.50
C LEU A 103 -4.74 -12.58 -7.43
N ARG A 104 -5.71 -12.45 -8.32
CA ARG A 104 -6.74 -11.39 -8.24
C ARG A 104 -7.62 -11.56 -7.02
N ALA A 105 -8.07 -12.79 -6.73
CA ALA A 105 -8.85 -13.08 -5.53
C ALA A 105 -8.06 -12.79 -4.23
N ARG A 106 -6.74 -13.03 -4.24
CA ARG A 106 -5.84 -12.65 -3.13
C ARG A 106 -5.67 -11.13 -3.04
N SER A 107 -5.50 -10.44 -4.16
CA SER A 107 -5.42 -8.97 -4.22
C SER A 107 -6.66 -8.31 -3.63
N ALA A 108 -7.87 -8.82 -3.95
CA ALA A 108 -9.12 -8.31 -3.37
C ALA A 108 -9.16 -8.48 -1.84
N ARG A 109 -8.76 -9.65 -1.31
CA ARG A 109 -8.67 -9.87 0.16
C ARG A 109 -7.67 -8.94 0.82
N LEU A 110 -6.55 -8.68 0.14
CA LEU A 110 -5.51 -7.77 0.58
C LEU A 110 -6.05 -6.32 0.65
N GLN A 111 -6.78 -5.86 -0.37
CA GLN A 111 -7.42 -4.55 -0.39
C GLN A 111 -8.44 -4.37 0.73
N HIS A 112 -9.27 -5.40 1.01
CA HIS A 112 -10.21 -5.37 2.14
C HIS A 112 -9.48 -5.20 3.48
N ALA A 113 -8.37 -5.92 3.67
CA ALA A 113 -7.57 -5.80 4.88
C ALA A 113 -6.87 -4.44 4.99
N MET A 114 -6.34 -3.89 3.89
CA MET A 114 -5.80 -2.53 3.86
C MET A 114 -6.84 -1.49 4.27
N ALA A 115 -8.06 -1.56 3.71
CA ALA A 115 -9.14 -0.63 4.05
C ALA A 115 -9.50 -0.71 5.54
N ALA A 116 -9.55 -1.91 6.12
CA ALA A 116 -9.80 -2.11 7.54
C ALA A 116 -8.69 -1.51 8.42
N GLY A 117 -7.41 -1.71 8.04
CA GLY A 117 -6.26 -1.15 8.75
C GLY A 117 -6.24 0.38 8.71
N PHE A 118 -6.48 0.96 7.53
CA PHE A 118 -6.57 2.40 7.34
C PHE A 118 -7.67 3.04 8.22
N ALA A 119 -8.88 2.49 8.18
CA ALA A 119 -9.99 2.99 8.99
C ALA A 119 -9.72 2.84 10.50
N GLY A 120 -9.09 1.74 10.91
CA GLY A 120 -8.66 1.52 12.29
C GLY A 120 -7.66 2.56 12.76
N ALA A 121 -6.64 2.85 11.95
CA ALA A 121 -5.61 3.84 12.26
C ALA A 121 -6.16 5.27 12.34
N LEU A 122 -7.05 5.68 11.42
CA LEU A 122 -7.73 6.97 11.51
C LEU A 122 -8.53 7.11 12.81
N ARG A 123 -9.30 6.08 13.17
CA ARG A 123 -10.07 6.07 14.42
C ARG A 123 -9.16 6.18 15.65
N ALA A 124 -8.07 5.42 15.68
CA ALA A 124 -7.12 5.44 16.80
C ALA A 124 -6.47 6.81 16.97
N ARG A 125 -6.11 7.46 15.86
CA ARG A 125 -5.57 8.81 15.86
C ARG A 125 -6.56 9.84 16.40
N THR A 126 -7.82 9.82 15.94
CA THR A 126 -8.84 10.72 16.46
C THR A 126 -9.09 10.54 17.96
N LEU A 127 -9.06 9.29 18.46
CA LEU A 127 -9.19 9.02 19.89
C LEU A 127 -8.00 9.61 20.67
N ALA A 128 -6.77 9.40 20.20
CA ALA A 128 -5.57 9.95 20.83
C ALA A 128 -5.56 11.49 20.85
N GLU A 129 -6.04 12.12 19.76
CA GLU A 129 -6.20 13.59 19.68
C GLU A 129 -7.24 14.09 20.69
N GLN A 130 -8.35 13.36 20.89
CA GLN A 130 -9.37 13.71 21.89
C GLN A 130 -8.87 13.57 23.33
N GLU A 131 -8.13 12.49 23.64
CA GLU A 131 -7.54 12.27 24.96
C GLU A 131 -6.54 13.35 25.33
N ALA A 132 -5.73 13.82 24.36
CA ALA A 132 -4.75 14.89 24.58
C ALA A 132 -5.39 16.26 24.90
N ILE A 133 -6.61 16.53 24.43
CA ILE A 133 -7.36 17.77 24.73
C ILE A 133 -8.00 17.71 26.12
N ALA A 134 -8.35 16.51 26.58
CA ALA A 134 -9.00 16.29 27.87
C ALA A 134 -8.04 16.33 29.07
N GLN A 135 -6.73 16.42 28.83
CA GLN A 135 -5.64 16.36 29.81
C GLN A 135 -5.06 17.74 30.13
#